data_AF-A0A661PQR6-F1
#
_entry.id   AF-A0A661PQR6-F1
#
_cell.length_a   1.000
_cell.length_b   1.000
_cell.length_c   1.000
_cell.angle_alpha   90.00
_cell.angle_beta   90.00
_cell.angle_gamma   90.00
#
_symmetry.space_group_name_H-M   'P 1'
#
loop_
_entity.id
_entity.type
_entity.pdbx_description
1 polymer ?
#
loop_
_entity_poly.entity_id
_entity_poly.type
_entity_poly.pdbx_seq_one_letter_code
_entity_poly.pdbx_strand_id
1 'polypeptide(L)'
;HIIGNIVPITEYKQVVDEPHDYVEGQDLYDLNHDHVRIIVEVKGIVNENLYYFIQNEDFIQNGDSVEFISDIKPNGGFLVTYQFYDVQESKEEYIPFHAPFNLSQG
;
A
#
# COMPACT_ATOMS: atom_id res chain seq x y z
N HIS A 1 -9.26 35.18 -5.27
CA HIS A 1 -8.55 33.89 -5.21
C HIS A 1 -8.60 33.39 -3.78
N ILE A 2 -9.52 32.48 -3.47
CA ILE A 2 -9.51 31.77 -2.18
C ILE A 2 -8.68 30.52 -2.42
N ILE A 3 -7.49 30.46 -1.84
CA ILE A 3 -6.65 29.26 -1.83
C ILE A 3 -7.21 28.41 -0.68
N GLY A 4 -8.10 27.47 -1.01
CA GLY A 4 -8.51 26.44 -0.06
C GLY A 4 -7.33 25.51 0.18
N ASN A 5 -6.81 25.48 1.40
CA ASN A 5 -5.85 24.45 1.79
C ASN A 5 -6.62 23.12 1.92
N ILE A 6 -6.51 22.28 0.90
CA ILE A 6 -6.93 20.88 0.98
C ILE A 6 -5.82 20.17 1.76
N VAL A 7 -6.09 19.85 3.02
CA VAL A 7 -5.26 18.90 3.77
C VAL A 7 -5.93 17.55 3.58
N PRO A 8 -5.34 16.59 2.84
CA PRO A 8 -5.87 15.25 2.78
C PRO A 8 -5.88 14.67 4.19
N ILE A 9 -7.04 14.22 4.66
CA ILE A 9 -7.15 13.51 5.93
C ILE A 9 -6.63 12.09 5.67
N THR A 10 -5.32 11.88 5.78
CA THR A 10 -4.71 10.56 5.60
C THR A 10 -4.78 9.77 6.90
N GLU A 11 -5.91 9.13 7.19
CA GLU A 11 -5.94 8.13 8.26
C GLU A 11 -6.90 6.98 7.95
N TYR A 12 -6.40 5.96 7.25
CA TYR A 12 -6.83 4.58 7.49
C TYR A 12 -5.62 3.66 7.33
N LYS A 13 -5.19 3.06 8.45
CA LYS A 13 -4.16 2.03 8.50
C LYS A 13 -4.85 0.68 8.34
N GLN A 14 -4.86 0.14 7.13
CA GLN A 14 -5.33 -1.23 6.91
C GLN A 14 -4.14 -2.18 7.00
N VAL A 15 -4.37 -3.37 7.56
CA VAL A 15 -3.41 -4.48 7.56
C VAL A 15 -4.01 -5.56 6.68
N VAL A 16 -3.25 -6.02 5.70
CA VAL A 16 -3.69 -7.09 4.79
C VAL A 16 -2.67 -8.20 4.77
N ASP A 17 -3.18 -9.40 4.52
CA ASP A 17 -2.42 -10.62 4.29
C ASP A 17 -2.55 -10.97 2.80
N GLU A 18 -1.47 -10.85 2.04
CA GLU A 18 -1.45 -11.05 0.60
C GLU A 18 -0.67 -12.32 0.21
N PRO A 19 -1.30 -13.30 -0.45
CA PRO A 19 -0.61 -14.48 -0.94
C PRO A 19 0.09 -14.21 -2.28
N HIS A 20 1.29 -14.76 -2.43
CA HIS A 20 2.07 -14.75 -3.66
C HIS A 20 2.56 -16.16 -3.99
N ASP A 21 2.68 -16.46 -5.28
CA ASP A 21 3.38 -17.64 -5.76
C ASP A 21 4.84 -17.28 -6.03
N TYR A 22 5.78 -17.99 -5.42
CA TYR A 22 7.19 -17.86 -5.75
C TYR A 22 7.48 -18.37 -7.15
N VAL A 23 8.19 -17.56 -7.93
CA VAL A 23 8.70 -17.90 -9.25
C VAL A 23 10.22 -17.96 -9.17
N GLU A 24 10.82 -19.08 -9.57
CA GLU A 24 12.26 -19.26 -9.53
C GLU A 24 12.98 -18.19 -10.36
N GLY A 25 13.94 -17.49 -9.74
CA GLY A 25 14.69 -16.39 -10.37
C GLY A 25 14.00 -15.03 -10.31
N GLN A 26 12.81 -14.93 -9.72
CA GLN A 26 12.16 -13.67 -9.39
C GLN A 26 12.38 -13.34 -7.93
N ASP A 27 13.08 -12.23 -7.66
CA ASP A 27 13.34 -11.75 -6.31
C ASP A 27 12.38 -10.64 -5.88
N LEU A 28 11.79 -9.89 -6.83
CA LEU A 28 10.90 -8.76 -6.59
C LEU A 28 9.44 -9.13 -6.84
N TYR A 29 8.55 -8.82 -5.90
CA TYR A 29 7.11 -9.08 -5.97
C TYR A 29 6.35 -7.82 -5.56
N ASP A 30 5.57 -7.29 -6.48
CA ASP A 30 4.71 -6.12 -6.23
C ASP A 30 3.52 -6.50 -5.36
N LEU A 31 3.16 -5.63 -4.43
CA LEU A 31 2.00 -5.77 -3.56
C LEU A 31 0.78 -5.10 -4.23
N ASN A 32 -0.42 -5.62 -3.97
CA ASN A 32 -1.63 -5.15 -4.66
C ASN A 32 -2.08 -3.73 -4.28
N HIS A 33 -1.58 -3.15 -3.20
CA HIS A 33 -1.95 -1.80 -2.79
C HIS A 33 -0.78 -0.84 -2.97
N ASP A 34 -1.08 0.35 -3.48
CA ASP A 34 -0.14 1.47 -3.49
C ASP A 34 0.06 2.03 -2.07
N HIS A 35 1.15 2.76 -1.87
CA HIS A 35 1.46 3.45 -0.61
C HIS A 35 1.60 2.49 0.58
N VAL A 36 2.30 1.38 0.34
CA VAL A 36 2.71 0.44 1.39
C VAL A 36 3.66 1.17 2.33
N ARG A 37 3.21 1.30 3.57
CA ARG A 37 3.96 1.96 4.63
C ARG A 37 5.05 1.05 5.17
N ILE A 38 4.68 -0.18 5.50
CA ILE A 38 5.58 -1.14 6.15
C ILE A 38 5.10 -2.57 5.89
N ILE A 39 6.01 -3.44 5.49
CA ILE A 39 5.84 -4.89 5.56
C ILE A 39 6.02 -5.33 7.02
N VAL A 40 4.99 -5.98 7.56
CA VAL A 40 4.94 -6.44 8.96
C VAL A 40 5.53 -7.83 9.10
N GLU A 41 5.22 -8.73 8.18
CA GLU A 41 5.64 -10.13 8.22
C GLU A 41 5.73 -10.68 6.80
N VAL A 42 6.72 -11.54 6.55
CA VAL A 42 6.76 -12.39 5.37
C VAL A 42 6.95 -13.82 5.85
N LYS A 43 6.07 -14.73 5.46
CA LYS A 43 6.18 -16.15 5.83
C LYS A 43 5.85 -17.06 4.66
N GLY A 44 6.51 -18.20 4.59
CA GLY A 44 6.33 -19.16 3.51
C GLY A 44 6.86 -20.53 3.92
N ILE A 45 6.72 -21.51 3.04
CA ILE A 45 7.28 -22.85 3.27
C ILE A 45 8.70 -22.89 2.73
N VAL A 46 9.67 -23.30 3.54
CA VAL A 46 11.06 -23.55 3.11
C VAL A 46 11.43 -24.95 3.58
N ASN A 47 11.87 -25.82 2.67
CA ASN A 47 12.21 -27.21 2.99
C ASN A 47 11.13 -27.91 3.85
N GLU A 48 9.87 -27.82 3.40
CA GLU A 48 8.68 -28.40 4.06
C GLU A 48 8.31 -27.82 5.43
N ASN A 49 8.98 -26.75 5.88
CA ASN A 49 8.70 -26.10 7.17
C ASN A 49 8.23 -24.67 6.99
N LEU A 50 7.33 -24.21 7.87
CA LEU A 50 6.97 -22.80 7.92
C LEU A 50 8.18 -21.98 8.36
N TYR A 51 8.54 -20.99 7.56
CA TYR A 51 9.64 -20.08 7.79
C TYR A 51 9.11 -18.64 7.84
N TYR A 52 9.63 -17.87 8.80
CA TYR A 52 9.36 -16.44 8.95
C TYR A 52 10.62 -15.72 8.50
N PHE A 53 10.53 -15.03 7.37
CA PHE A 53 11.65 -14.31 6.78
C PHE A 53 11.94 -13.05 7.57
N ILE A 54 13.22 -12.71 7.70
CA ILE A 54 13.71 -11.60 8.51
C ILE A 54 13.97 -10.38 7.61
N GLN A 55 13.37 -9.24 7.97
CA GLN A 55 13.58 -8.00 7.22
C GLN A 55 15.03 -7.50 7.35
N ASN A 56 15.62 -7.09 6.23
CA ASN A 56 17.02 -6.71 6.02
C ASN A 56 18.04 -7.86 6.11
N GLU A 57 17.58 -9.10 6.27
CA GLU A 57 18.42 -10.30 6.16
C GLU A 57 17.97 -11.16 4.99
N ASP A 58 16.68 -11.51 4.97
CA ASP A 58 16.07 -12.33 3.93
C ASP A 58 15.36 -11.53 2.85
N PHE A 59 14.76 -10.40 3.24
CA PHE A 59 14.04 -9.53 2.32
C PHE A 59 14.17 -8.06 2.70
N ILE A 60 13.94 -7.16 1.75
CA ILE A 60 13.75 -5.73 1.97
C ILE A 60 12.39 -5.29 1.41
N GLN A 61 11.89 -4.17 1.92
CA GLN A 61 10.77 -3.47 1.28
C GLN A 61 11.35 -2.49 0.26
N ASN A 62 10.91 -2.57 -0.99
CA ASN A 62 11.31 -1.69 -2.08
C ASN A 62 10.08 -0.97 -2.62
N GLY A 63 9.72 0.16 -1.99
CA GLY A 63 8.47 0.86 -2.28
C GLY A 63 7.25 0.01 -1.90
N ASP A 64 6.44 -0.30 -2.90
CA ASP A 64 5.22 -1.11 -2.79
C ASP A 64 5.46 -2.58 -3.13
N SER A 65 6.72 -3.02 -3.04
CA SER A 65 7.14 -4.38 -3.38
C SER A 65 7.98 -5.01 -2.27
N VAL A 66 7.97 -6.33 -2.20
CA VAL A 66 8.90 -7.13 -1.39
C VAL A 66 10.01 -7.65 -2.30
N GLU A 67 11.27 -7.53 -1.85
CA GLU A 67 12.44 -8.00 -2.58
C GLU A 67 13.24 -8.99 -1.72
N PHE A 68 13.35 -10.25 -2.13
CA PHE A 68 14.16 -11.24 -1.42
C PHE A 68 15.65 -11.06 -1.72
N ILE A 69 16.46 -10.86 -0.70
CA ILE A 69 17.90 -10.57 -0.81
C ILE A 69 18.81 -11.71 -0.32
N SER A 70 18.27 -12.73 0.36
CA SER A 70 19.03 -13.92 0.76
C SER A 70 18.86 -15.07 -0.21
N ASP A 71 19.68 -16.11 -0.03
CA ASP A 71 19.54 -17.39 -0.75
C ASP A 71 18.38 -18.25 -0.22
N ILE A 72 17.77 -17.87 0.90
CA ILE A 72 16.63 -18.59 1.49
C ILE A 72 15.36 -18.11 0.79
N LYS A 73 14.75 -18.99 -0.01
CA LYS A 73 13.53 -18.68 -0.79
C LYS A 73 12.39 -19.64 -0.44
N PRO A 74 11.13 -19.20 -0.56
CA PRO A 74 9.98 -20.07 -0.39
C PRO A 74 9.89 -21.16 -1.48
N ASN A 75 9.49 -22.36 -1.09
CA ASN A 75 9.22 -23.53 -1.94
C ASN A 75 7.79 -23.46 -2.49
N GLY A 76 7.47 -22.39 -3.25
CA GLY A 76 6.13 -22.16 -3.80
C GLY A 76 5.45 -20.94 -3.17
N GLY A 77 4.29 -21.11 -2.53
CA GLY A 77 3.55 -19.95 -2.00
C GLY A 77 4.22 -19.28 -0.78
N PHE A 78 4.10 -17.96 -0.70
CA PHE A 78 4.39 -17.17 0.51
C PHE A 78 3.30 -16.13 0.77
N LEU A 79 3.27 -15.61 1.99
CA LEU A 79 2.33 -14.61 2.45
C LEU A 79 3.10 -13.37 2.90
N VAL A 80 2.65 -12.20 2.46
CA VAL A 80 3.15 -10.90 2.91
C VAL A 80 2.05 -10.21 3.69
N THR A 81 2.30 -9.93 4.97
CA THR A 81 1.45 -9.08 5.79
C THR A 81 2.01 -7.67 5.77
N TYR A 82 1.22 -6.68 5.38
CA TYR A 82 1.69 -5.30 5.31
C TYR A 82 0.62 -4.27 5.66
N GLN A 83 1.07 -3.05 5.89
CA GLN A 83 0.24 -1.87 6.15
C GLN A 83 0.33 -0.90 4.99
N PHE A 84 -0.82 -0.39 4.55
CA PHE A 84 -0.89 0.64 3.51
C PHE A 84 -1.85 1.76 3.92
N TYR A 85 -1.80 2.87 3.18
CA TYR A 85 -2.73 3.98 3.30
C TYR A 85 -3.77 3.92 2.20
N ASP A 86 -5.05 3.86 2.58
CA ASP A 86 -6.14 4.03 1.62
C ASP A 86 -6.28 5.52 1.30
N VAL A 87 -5.73 5.94 0.16
CA VAL A 87 -5.91 7.31 -0.33
C VAL A 87 -7.26 7.34 -1.03
N GLN A 88 -8.33 7.64 -0.28
CA GLN A 88 -9.56 8.03 -0.93
C GLN A 88 -9.28 9.31 -1.70
N GLU A 89 -9.22 9.21 -3.04
CA GLU A 89 -9.28 10.38 -3.90
C GLU A 89 -10.47 11.21 -3.43
N SER A 90 -10.20 12.39 -2.87
CA SER A 90 -11.25 13.34 -2.57
C SER A 90 -11.91 13.67 -3.91
N LYS A 91 -13.09 13.09 -4.15
CA LYS A 91 -13.97 13.57 -5.21
C LYS A 91 -14.11 15.07 -4.99
N GLU A 92 -13.65 15.87 -5.94
CA GLU A 92 -13.88 17.31 -5.93
C GLU A 92 -15.40 17.53 -5.93
N GLU A 93 -15.99 17.66 -4.74
CA GLU A 93 -17.39 18.06 -4.64
C GLU A 93 -17.43 19.55 -4.96
N TYR A 94 -17.70 19.86 -6.22
CA TYR A 94 -17.97 21.23 -6.66
C TYR A 94 -19.22 21.72 -5.94
N ILE A 95 -19.06 22.54 -4.91
CA ILE A 95 -20.16 23.27 -4.28
C ILE A 95 -20.39 24.53 -5.12
N PRO A 96 -21.43 24.60 -5.98
CA PRO A 96 -21.72 25.82 -6.72
C PRO A 96 -22.01 26.95 -5.73
N PHE A 97 -21.22 28.01 -5.81
CA PHE A 97 -21.45 29.23 -5.05
C PHE A 97 -22.70 29.92 -5.62
N HIS A 98 -23.87 29.68 -5.00
CA HIS A 98 -25.06 30.49 -5.29
C HIS A 98 -24.83 31.89 -4.72
N ALA A 99 -24.31 32.80 -5.56
CA ALA A 99 -24.31 34.22 -5.25
C ALA A 99 -25.76 34.73 -5.17
N PRO A 100 -26.16 35.48 -4.13
CA PRO A 100 -27.47 36.11 -4.09
C PRO A 100 -27.55 37.17 -5.19
N PHE A 101 -28.48 36.98 -6.13
CA PHE A 101 -28.76 37.92 -7.20
C PHE A 101 -29.39 39.18 -6.57
N ASN A 102 -28.63 40.27 -6.47
CA ASN A 102 -29.18 41.57 -6.11
C ASN A 102 -30.01 42.10 -7.29
N LEU A 103 -31.33 42.01 -7.18
CA LEU A 103 -32.25 42.76 -8.02
C LEU A 103 -32.21 44.24 -7.57
N SER A 104 -31.38 45.06 -8.22
CA SER A 104 -31.71 46.48 -8.34
C SER A 104 -32.53 46.65 -9.63
N GLN A 105 -33.85 46.63 -9.50
CA GLN A 105 -34.73 47.26 -10.48
C GLN A 105 -35.00 48.68 -9.98
N GLY A 106 -34.77 49.65 -10.86
CA GLY A 106 -34.93 51.08 -10.59
C GLY A 106 -36.35 51.59 -10.72
#